data_AF-A0A1I2I1T5-F1
#
_entry.id   AF-A0A1I2I1T5-F1
#
_cell.length_a   1.000
_cell.length_b   1.000
_cell.length_c   1.000
_cell.angle_alpha   90.00
_cell.angle_beta   90.00
_cell.angle_gamma   90.00
#
_symmetry.space_group_name_H-M   'P 1'
#
loop_
_entity.id
_entity.type
_entity.pdbx_description
1 polymer ?
#
loop_
_entity_poly.entity_id
_entity_poly.type
_entity_poly.pdbx_seq_one_letter_code
_entity_poly.pdbx_strand_id
1 'polypeptide(L)'
;MSDQPSADGLEEQTEPEPPAAAAQRGAILRAWRVYRGLGLDAVARHAKMSDAALSEWERGELNARRRRVFEPLEKVTRIDARLQADGALVDLWQAVGSSDALPPRSDWMHNYRIGGKPGWLWIRSAWDCTVDLAWGPLRGRTAVSAGSGGVLIQLPITLDNPPLRASTTSPAWADFGAGIVPAEVSSRLGIVRVMAQDLHEPNQEARRRLPVPGGLFRDPLGEVRSWARDLGVRWELIRPHIGVVLATDNPEHALDSADVSVHGSSGEVRFDREGRLISQLTMRPEQLRALRMARGYSHDRAAQRVSEMDDGLPTLSRAALERVERLGALPRAENWLPRLDMAYRADGRVGIERTFDSIGAELRSRRRGTRWVTAMTFPDYWVGPIWLQARSPGGRSDVGSIRLVWGPWRRRQRVGSGQVVTMRKARPGADPLFVDLPAGWRFAAGTGAVGTGMDINDDWQPRSALAGLALLLEALATIRAWRRIAQSLSASRSGDAEVRQPGSSGESGEGS
;
A
#
# COMPACT_ATOMS: atom_id res chain seq x y z
N MET A 1 69.59 -4.67 17.26
CA MET A 1 68.31 -4.81 17.97
C MET A 1 67.34 -3.84 17.30
N SER A 2 66.67 -4.35 16.27
CA SER A 2 65.73 -3.60 15.44
C SER A 2 64.49 -4.47 15.33
N ASP A 3 63.47 -4.14 16.11
CA ASP A 3 62.18 -4.82 16.08
C ASP A 3 61.36 -4.28 14.90
N GLN A 4 61.08 -5.16 13.93
CA GLN A 4 59.98 -4.98 13.00
C GLN A 4 58.70 -5.52 13.65
N PRO A 5 57.56 -4.82 13.58
CA PRO A 5 56.28 -5.44 13.85
C PRO A 5 55.84 -6.24 12.61
N SER A 6 55.66 -7.54 12.82
CA SER A 6 55.08 -8.48 11.88
C SER A 6 53.69 -8.04 11.44
N ALA A 7 53.54 -7.86 10.13
CA ALA A 7 52.25 -7.76 9.47
C ALA A 7 51.71 -9.18 9.25
N ASP A 8 50.97 -9.70 10.23
CA ASP A 8 50.15 -10.90 10.07
C ASP A 8 48.79 -10.64 10.74
N GLY A 9 47.72 -10.85 9.98
CA GLY A 9 46.35 -10.66 10.45
C GLY A 9 45.52 -9.66 9.65
N LEU A 10 45.66 -9.61 8.32
CA LEU A 10 44.51 -9.27 7.49
C LEU A 10 43.58 -10.49 7.56
N GLU A 11 42.73 -10.51 8.59
CA GLU A 11 41.47 -11.24 8.50
C GLU A 11 40.80 -10.78 7.21
N GLU A 12 40.80 -11.68 6.23
CA GLU A 12 39.97 -11.60 5.05
C GLU A 12 38.53 -11.53 5.56
N GLN A 13 38.04 -10.29 5.78
CA GLN A 13 36.63 -10.00 6.00
C GLN A 13 35.92 -10.52 4.78
N THR A 14 35.47 -11.77 4.88
CA THR A 14 34.62 -12.41 3.90
C THR A 14 33.37 -11.55 3.86
N GLU A 15 33.24 -10.74 2.80
CA GLU A 15 31.99 -10.04 2.52
C GLU A 15 30.86 -11.05 2.66
N PRO A 16 29.83 -10.80 3.48
CA PRO A 16 28.74 -11.76 3.61
C PRO A 16 28.08 -11.95 2.24
N GLU A 17 28.26 -13.16 1.68
CA GLU A 17 27.51 -13.67 0.53
C GLU A 17 26.01 -13.45 0.76
N PRO A 18 25.21 -13.02 -0.23
CA PRO A 18 23.82 -12.67 0.01
C PRO A 18 22.98 -13.92 0.26
N PRO A 19 22.22 -14.04 1.38
CA PRO A 19 21.19 -15.06 1.48
C PRO A 19 19.91 -14.43 2.05
N ALA A 20 19.03 -13.91 1.20
CA ALA A 20 17.72 -13.48 1.71
C ALA A 20 16.63 -13.55 0.65
N ALA A 21 16.67 -12.71 -0.37
CA ALA A 21 15.50 -12.52 -1.23
C ALA A 21 15.20 -13.71 -2.15
N ALA A 22 16.20 -14.25 -2.86
CA ALA A 22 16.00 -15.38 -3.78
C ALA A 22 15.54 -16.65 -3.04
N ALA A 23 16.17 -16.96 -1.89
CA ALA A 23 15.78 -18.09 -1.05
C ALA A 23 14.36 -17.91 -0.48
N GLN A 24 14.02 -16.73 0.04
CA GLN A 24 12.70 -16.45 0.59
C GLN A 24 11.60 -16.47 -0.50
N ARG A 25 11.91 -15.99 -1.70
CA ARG A 25 11.04 -16.12 -2.89
C ARG A 25 10.80 -17.57 -3.27
N GLY A 26 11.85 -18.39 -3.31
CA GLY A 26 11.74 -19.82 -3.54
C GLY A 26 10.89 -20.51 -2.47
N ALA A 27 11.09 -20.14 -1.20
CA ALA A 27 10.29 -20.63 -0.08
C ALA A 27 8.80 -20.27 -0.22
N ILE A 28 8.46 -19.05 -0.69
CA ILE A 28 7.07 -18.64 -0.96
C ILE A 28 6.42 -19.54 -2.00
N LEU A 29 7.10 -19.78 -3.13
CA LEU A 29 6.60 -20.66 -4.20
C LEU A 29 6.34 -22.07 -3.67
N ARG A 30 7.33 -22.63 -2.97
CA ARG A 30 7.24 -23.96 -2.38
C ARG A 30 6.13 -24.05 -1.34
N ALA A 31 6.01 -23.06 -0.45
CA ALA A 31 5.01 -23.05 0.62
C ALA A 31 3.59 -23.09 0.04
N TRP A 32 3.30 -22.28 -0.99
CA TRP A 32 2.01 -22.30 -1.68
C TRP A 32 1.75 -23.60 -2.44
N ARG A 33 2.75 -24.12 -3.15
CA ARG A 33 2.60 -25.40 -3.88
C ARG A 33 2.27 -26.55 -2.92
N VAL A 34 3.02 -26.66 -1.83
CA VAL A 34 2.79 -27.68 -0.79
C VAL A 34 1.43 -27.47 -0.12
N TYR A 35 1.06 -26.23 0.19
CA TYR A 35 -0.26 -25.92 0.73
C TYR A 35 -1.41 -26.38 -0.18
N ARG A 36 -1.26 -26.25 -1.51
CA ARG A 36 -2.24 -26.72 -2.50
C ARG A 36 -2.13 -28.21 -2.85
N GLY A 37 -1.18 -28.94 -2.26
CA GLY A 37 -0.99 -30.37 -2.52
C GLY A 37 -0.59 -30.69 -3.96
N LEU A 38 0.01 -29.76 -4.69
CA LEU A 38 0.37 -29.94 -6.10
C LEU A 38 1.81 -30.43 -6.28
N GLY A 39 1.98 -31.37 -7.21
CA GLY A 39 3.29 -31.83 -7.67
C GLY A 39 4.07 -30.74 -8.39
N LEU A 40 5.40 -30.89 -8.46
CA LEU A 40 6.27 -29.99 -9.22
C LEU A 40 5.88 -29.96 -10.71
N ASP A 41 5.62 -31.14 -11.29
CA ASP A 41 5.25 -31.32 -12.70
C ASP A 41 3.99 -30.53 -13.09
N ALA A 42 2.99 -30.50 -12.21
CA ALA A 42 1.71 -29.86 -12.47
C ALA A 42 1.83 -28.33 -12.50
N VAL A 43 2.70 -27.78 -11.65
CA VAL A 43 2.98 -26.33 -11.60
C VAL A 43 3.93 -25.93 -12.73
N ALA A 44 4.99 -26.71 -12.96
CA ALA A 44 6.00 -26.44 -13.97
C ALA A 44 5.42 -26.42 -15.39
N ARG A 45 4.57 -27.41 -15.73
CA ARG A 45 3.84 -27.43 -17.01
C ARG A 45 3.00 -26.18 -17.22
N HIS A 46 2.24 -25.75 -16.21
CA HIS A 46 1.41 -24.55 -16.31
C HIS A 46 2.24 -23.26 -16.46
N ALA A 47 3.35 -23.18 -15.73
CA ALA A 47 4.28 -22.04 -15.81
C ALA A 47 5.19 -22.06 -17.05
N LYS A 48 5.07 -23.09 -17.92
CA LYS A 48 5.91 -23.33 -19.10
C LYS A 48 7.40 -23.37 -18.74
N MET A 49 7.75 -24.20 -17.75
CA MET A 49 9.12 -24.48 -17.33
C MET A 49 9.30 -25.97 -17.06
N SER A 50 10.55 -26.43 -16.99
CA SER A 50 10.86 -27.80 -16.57
C SER A 50 10.76 -27.94 -15.05
N ASP A 51 10.52 -29.15 -14.57
CA ASP A 51 10.47 -29.48 -13.14
C ASP A 51 11.79 -29.14 -12.43
N ALA A 52 12.92 -29.39 -13.10
CA ALA A 52 14.24 -29.00 -12.63
C ALA A 52 14.36 -27.49 -12.44
N ALA A 53 13.88 -26.69 -13.40
CA ALA A 53 13.91 -25.24 -13.30
C ALA A 53 13.00 -24.72 -12.17
N LEU A 54 11.81 -25.30 -11.97
CA LEU A 54 10.95 -24.95 -10.85
C LEU A 54 11.58 -25.33 -9.51
N SER A 55 12.22 -26.50 -9.42
CA SER A 55 12.93 -26.95 -8.22
C SER A 55 14.13 -26.04 -7.88
N GLU A 56 14.88 -25.60 -8.88
CA GLU A 56 15.92 -24.56 -8.73
C GLU A 56 15.33 -23.25 -8.18
N TRP A 57 14.21 -22.79 -8.73
CA TRP A 57 13.51 -21.60 -8.24
C TRP A 57 13.07 -21.75 -6.78
N GLU A 58 12.46 -22.88 -6.41
CA GLU A 58 12.00 -23.16 -5.05
C GLU A 58 13.15 -23.22 -4.02
N ARG A 59 14.36 -23.54 -4.46
CA ARG A 59 15.57 -23.52 -3.63
C ARG A 59 16.26 -22.15 -3.60
N GLY A 60 15.80 -21.19 -4.41
CA GLY A 60 16.50 -19.91 -4.62
C GLY A 60 17.79 -20.05 -5.43
N GLU A 61 18.03 -21.21 -6.04
CA GLU A 61 19.22 -21.56 -6.81
C GLU A 61 19.01 -21.19 -8.29
N LEU A 62 18.80 -19.91 -8.60
CA LEU A 62 18.72 -19.47 -9.99
C LEU A 62 20.11 -19.52 -10.63
N ASN A 63 20.46 -20.69 -11.17
CA ASN A 63 21.57 -20.95 -12.09
C ASN A 63 22.74 -19.97 -11.94
N ALA A 64 23.54 -20.13 -10.88
CA ALA A 64 24.71 -19.31 -10.53
C ALA A 64 25.72 -19.12 -11.69
N ARG A 65 25.67 -19.99 -12.71
CA ARG A 65 26.47 -19.91 -13.95
C ARG A 65 26.03 -18.82 -14.93
N ARG A 66 24.78 -18.35 -14.85
CA ARG A 66 24.24 -17.24 -15.65
C ARG A 66 23.82 -16.14 -14.67
N ARG A 67 24.76 -15.30 -14.23
CA ARG A 67 24.60 -14.14 -13.31
C ARG A 67 23.55 -13.07 -13.73
N ARG A 68 22.55 -13.42 -14.55
CA ARG A 68 21.53 -12.55 -15.16
C ARG A 68 20.17 -13.22 -15.37
N VAL A 69 19.86 -14.35 -14.72
CA VAL A 69 18.51 -14.94 -14.86
C VAL A 69 17.55 -14.24 -13.89
N PHE A 70 17.06 -13.11 -14.38
CA PHE A 70 15.85 -12.46 -13.97
C PHE A 70 14.70 -13.47 -13.81
N GLU A 71 14.05 -13.53 -12.64
CA GLU A 71 12.80 -14.27 -12.41
C GLU A 71 11.64 -13.51 -13.09
N PRO A 72 11.07 -14.00 -14.21
CA PRO A 72 10.02 -13.24 -14.88
C PRO A 72 8.74 -13.25 -14.05
N LEU A 73 8.30 -12.06 -13.62
CA LEU A 73 7.03 -11.85 -12.91
C LEU A 73 5.83 -12.53 -13.59
N GLU A 74 5.85 -12.63 -14.92
CA GLU A 74 4.82 -13.34 -15.70
C GLU A 74 4.72 -14.83 -15.34
N LYS A 75 5.85 -15.50 -15.09
CA LYS A 75 5.87 -16.90 -14.68
C LYS A 75 5.31 -17.04 -13.27
N VAL A 76 5.70 -16.16 -12.35
CA VAL A 76 5.17 -16.11 -10.98
C VAL A 76 3.65 -15.88 -10.99
N THR A 77 3.16 -15.00 -11.87
CA THR A 77 1.73 -14.72 -12.04
C THR A 77 0.95 -15.94 -12.54
N ARG A 78 1.53 -16.71 -13.48
CA ARG A 78 0.93 -17.99 -13.92
C ARG A 78 0.91 -19.03 -12.80
N ILE A 79 1.97 -19.09 -12.00
CA ILE A 79 2.04 -19.98 -10.83
C ILE A 79 0.96 -19.58 -9.80
N ASP A 80 0.82 -18.30 -9.48
CA ASP A 80 -0.23 -17.78 -8.59
C ASP A 80 -1.63 -18.19 -9.04
N ALA A 81 -1.95 -18.00 -10.32
CA ALA A 81 -3.22 -18.42 -10.91
C ALA A 81 -3.43 -19.93 -10.80
N ARG A 82 -2.40 -20.74 -11.08
CA ARG A 82 -2.47 -22.21 -10.98
C ARG A 82 -2.70 -22.68 -9.55
N LEU A 83 -2.07 -22.01 -8.60
CA LEU A 83 -2.16 -22.29 -7.17
C LEU A 83 -3.39 -21.60 -6.54
N GLN A 84 -4.21 -20.89 -7.31
CA GLN A 84 -5.38 -20.16 -6.82
C GLN A 84 -5.02 -19.28 -5.62
N ALA A 85 -3.89 -18.57 -5.69
CA ALA A 85 -3.41 -17.70 -4.63
C ALA A 85 -4.02 -16.29 -4.70
N ASP A 86 -4.82 -16.02 -5.74
CA ASP A 86 -5.57 -14.77 -5.94
C ASP A 86 -4.72 -13.51 -5.88
N GLY A 87 -3.45 -13.58 -6.30
CA GLY A 87 -2.47 -12.49 -6.27
C GLY A 87 -1.64 -12.42 -4.99
N ALA A 88 -2.04 -13.11 -3.91
CA ALA A 88 -1.32 -13.05 -2.64
C ALA A 88 0.11 -13.63 -2.75
N LEU A 89 0.30 -14.66 -3.58
CA LEU A 89 1.64 -15.23 -3.81
C LEU A 89 2.51 -14.23 -4.56
N VAL A 90 2.00 -13.64 -5.65
CA VAL A 90 2.77 -12.64 -6.42
C VAL A 90 3.14 -11.46 -5.54
N ASP A 91 2.18 -10.93 -4.79
CA ASP A 91 2.38 -9.76 -3.94
C ASP A 91 3.42 -10.03 -2.84
N LEU A 92 3.36 -11.20 -2.18
CA LEU A 92 4.36 -11.62 -1.19
C LEU A 92 5.74 -11.79 -1.83
N TRP A 93 5.81 -12.47 -2.98
CA TRP A 93 7.06 -12.71 -3.70
C TRP A 93 7.75 -11.39 -4.11
N GLN A 94 6.96 -10.38 -4.52
CA GLN A 94 7.47 -9.05 -4.82
C GLN A 94 7.87 -8.28 -3.56
N ALA A 95 7.11 -8.41 -2.47
CA ALA A 95 7.38 -7.75 -1.20
C ALA A 95 8.75 -8.13 -0.62
N VAL A 96 9.19 -9.38 -0.81
CA VAL A 96 10.50 -9.85 -0.33
C VAL A 96 11.63 -8.87 -0.66
N GLY A 97 11.69 -8.37 -1.89
CA GLY A 97 12.77 -7.48 -2.34
C GLY A 97 12.74 -6.06 -1.77
N SER A 98 11.73 -5.66 -0.99
CA SER A 98 11.66 -4.33 -0.39
C SER A 98 12.82 -4.05 0.57
N SER A 99 13.29 -5.05 1.32
CA SER A 99 14.46 -4.92 2.21
C SER A 99 15.74 -4.58 1.45
N ASP A 100 15.85 -5.06 0.21
CA ASP A 100 17.05 -4.94 -0.61
C ASP A 100 17.06 -3.61 -1.40
N ALA A 101 15.87 -3.04 -1.66
CA ALA A 101 15.71 -1.89 -2.55
C ALA A 101 15.33 -0.60 -1.83
N LEU A 102 14.70 -0.67 -0.65
CA LEU A 102 14.17 0.48 0.06
C LEU A 102 14.74 0.56 1.47
N PRO A 103 15.06 1.76 1.99
CA PRO A 103 15.44 1.92 3.38
C PRO A 103 14.23 1.64 4.30
N PRO A 104 14.46 1.11 5.51
CA PRO A 104 13.42 0.97 6.53
C PRO A 104 12.96 2.35 7.01
N ARG A 105 11.75 2.44 7.55
CA ARG A 105 11.14 3.69 8.03
C ARG A 105 10.20 3.46 9.21
N SER A 106 9.92 4.53 9.93
CA SER A 106 8.97 4.50 11.04
C SER A 106 7.51 4.61 10.62
N ASP A 107 7.19 5.31 9.52
CA ASP A 107 5.80 5.51 9.11
C ASP A 107 5.51 4.95 7.71
N TRP A 108 4.44 4.15 7.63
CA TRP A 108 3.95 3.52 6.42
C TRP A 108 2.44 3.76 6.30
N MET A 109 1.98 4.02 5.08
CA MET A 109 0.57 4.21 4.79
C MET A 109 0.18 3.48 3.51
N HIS A 110 -1.04 2.94 3.48
CA HIS A 110 -1.58 2.30 2.30
C HIS A 110 -3.10 2.43 2.25
N ASN A 111 -3.63 2.64 1.05
CA ASN A 111 -5.07 2.63 0.82
C ASN A 111 -5.44 1.33 0.13
N TYR A 112 -6.42 0.66 0.70
CA TYR A 112 -7.07 -0.44 0.03
C TYR A 112 -8.44 -0.01 -0.51
N ARG A 113 -8.89 -0.69 -1.55
CA ARG A 113 -10.19 -0.44 -2.16
C ARG A 113 -11.30 -1.13 -1.34
N ILE A 114 -12.34 -0.39 -0.96
CA ILE A 114 -13.56 -0.98 -0.36
C ILE A 114 -14.21 -1.94 -1.36
N GLY A 115 -14.70 -3.09 -0.86
CA GLY A 115 -15.24 -4.18 -1.69
C GLY A 115 -14.18 -4.92 -2.50
N GLY A 116 -12.90 -4.60 -2.31
CA GLY A 116 -11.77 -5.32 -2.91
C GLY A 116 -11.49 -6.67 -2.24
N LYS A 117 -10.47 -7.36 -2.75
CA LYS A 117 -9.91 -8.56 -2.10
C LYS A 117 -9.40 -8.19 -0.70
N PRO A 118 -9.38 -9.14 0.27
CA PRO A 118 -8.81 -8.91 1.59
C PRO A 118 -7.38 -8.39 1.52
N GLY A 119 -6.97 -7.60 2.50
CA GLY A 119 -5.65 -6.97 2.53
C GLY A 119 -4.75 -7.66 3.52
N TRP A 120 -3.45 -7.58 3.31
CA TRP A 120 -2.46 -7.93 4.31
C TRP A 120 -1.35 -6.88 4.35
N LEU A 121 -0.83 -6.67 5.56
CA LEU A 121 0.33 -5.85 5.87
C LEU A 121 1.42 -6.75 6.41
N TRP A 122 2.57 -6.79 5.76
CA TRP A 122 3.72 -7.56 6.20
C TRP A 122 4.82 -6.63 6.68
N ILE A 123 5.19 -6.74 7.95
CA ILE A 123 6.18 -5.88 8.60
C ILE A 123 7.39 -6.72 8.97
N ARG A 124 8.57 -6.24 8.56
CA ARG A 124 9.86 -6.85 8.85
C ARG A 124 10.78 -5.81 9.44
N SER A 125 11.64 -6.21 10.36
CA SER A 125 12.53 -5.29 11.06
C SER A 125 13.88 -5.94 11.30
N ALA A 126 14.94 -5.12 11.23
CA ALA A 126 16.29 -5.53 11.65
C ALA A 126 16.46 -5.50 13.17
N TRP A 127 15.49 -4.92 13.88
CA TRP A 127 15.48 -4.75 15.33
C TRP A 127 14.13 -5.15 15.91
N ASP A 128 14.09 -5.54 17.17
CA ASP A 128 12.81 -5.67 17.86
C ASP A 128 12.13 -4.29 17.89
N CYS A 129 10.86 -4.25 17.46
CA CYS A 129 10.09 -3.01 17.46
C CYS A 129 8.62 -3.26 17.80
N THR A 130 7.94 -2.19 18.22
CA THR A 130 6.49 -2.18 18.36
C THR A 130 5.89 -1.46 17.16
N VAL A 131 4.79 -1.99 16.66
CA VAL A 131 4.01 -1.40 15.57
C VAL A 131 2.67 -0.95 16.13
N ASP A 132 2.42 0.35 16.02
CA ASP A 132 1.11 0.97 16.18
C ASP A 132 0.41 1.01 14.83
N LEU A 133 -0.75 0.38 14.75
CA LEU A 133 -1.58 0.30 13.56
C LEU A 133 -2.82 1.14 13.75
N ALA A 134 -3.22 1.87 12.71
CA ALA A 134 -4.51 2.54 12.63
C ALA A 134 -5.16 2.23 11.28
N TRP A 135 -6.39 1.73 11.27
CA TRP A 135 -7.15 1.46 10.05
C TRP A 135 -8.59 1.91 10.23
N GLY A 136 -8.90 3.11 9.72
CA GLY A 136 -10.13 3.80 10.11
C GLY A 136 -10.10 4.21 11.59
N PRO A 137 -11.17 3.97 12.36
CA PRO A 137 -11.24 4.28 13.79
C PRO A 137 -10.64 3.18 14.69
N LEU A 138 -10.19 2.07 14.11
CA LEU A 138 -9.59 0.97 14.84
C LEU A 138 -8.09 1.22 14.99
N ARG A 139 -7.58 0.91 16.18
CA ARG A 139 -6.15 0.84 16.43
C ARG A 139 -5.79 -0.55 16.91
N GLY A 140 -4.54 -0.91 16.74
CA GLY A 140 -3.99 -2.12 17.29
C GLY A 140 -2.51 -2.00 17.45
N ARG A 141 -1.96 -2.83 18.33
CA ARG A 141 -0.53 -2.82 18.63
C ARG A 141 -0.01 -4.24 18.59
N THR A 142 1.16 -4.43 17.97
CA THR A 142 1.85 -5.72 17.98
C THR A 142 3.36 -5.51 18.09
N ALA A 143 4.04 -6.45 18.71
CA ALA A 143 5.50 -6.53 18.66
C ALA A 143 5.93 -7.23 17.36
N VAL A 144 7.08 -6.84 16.83
CA VAL A 144 7.77 -7.48 15.70
C VAL A 144 9.18 -7.78 16.14
N SER A 145 9.54 -9.06 16.14
CA SER A 145 10.91 -9.49 16.43
C SER A 145 11.84 -9.21 15.25
N ALA A 146 13.12 -8.97 15.54
CA ALA A 146 14.15 -8.85 14.52
C ALA A 146 14.21 -10.12 13.64
N GLY A 147 14.23 -9.94 12.33
CA GLY A 147 14.38 -11.04 11.37
C GLY A 147 13.60 -10.85 10.07
N SER A 148 13.81 -11.78 9.14
CA SER A 148 13.23 -11.75 7.78
C SER A 148 11.78 -12.26 7.70
N GLY A 149 11.35 -13.04 8.70
CA GLY A 149 9.97 -13.57 8.79
C GLY A 149 8.97 -12.50 9.19
N GLY A 150 9.28 -11.71 10.22
CA GLY A 150 8.43 -10.59 10.65
C GLY A 150 6.99 -10.99 11.02
N VAL A 151 6.08 -10.01 10.95
CA VAL A 151 4.66 -10.18 11.29
C VAL A 151 3.80 -9.83 10.09
N LEU A 152 2.88 -10.72 9.73
CA LEU A 152 1.87 -10.48 8.70
C LEU A 152 0.49 -10.32 9.35
N ILE A 153 -0.07 -9.12 9.21
CA ILE A 153 -1.39 -8.77 9.72
C ILE A 153 -2.40 -8.89 8.58
N GLN A 154 -3.37 -9.81 8.71
CA GLN A 154 -4.50 -9.91 7.78
C GLN A 154 -5.57 -8.89 8.18
N LEU A 155 -5.94 -8.01 7.25
CA LEU A 155 -6.78 -6.84 7.50
C LEU A 155 -8.14 -6.97 6.80
N PRO A 156 -9.26 -6.74 7.52
CA PRO A 156 -10.53 -6.47 6.88
C PRO A 156 -10.45 -5.06 6.28
N ILE A 157 -10.37 -4.96 4.96
CA ILE A 157 -10.38 -3.66 4.27
C ILE A 157 -11.79 -3.10 4.37
N THR A 158 -12.06 -2.25 5.36
CA THR A 158 -13.42 -1.76 5.62
C THR A 158 -13.67 -0.35 5.14
N LEU A 159 -12.61 0.45 4.95
CA LEU A 159 -12.70 1.85 4.54
C LEU A 159 -11.55 2.17 3.58
N ASP A 160 -11.82 3.10 2.66
CA ASP A 160 -10.84 3.63 1.70
C ASP A 160 -10.04 4.80 2.31
N ASN A 161 -10.65 5.53 3.25
CA ASN A 161 -10.07 6.65 3.98
C ASN A 161 -10.55 6.65 5.45
N PRO A 162 -9.71 6.98 6.45
CA PRO A 162 -8.27 7.20 6.38
C PRO A 162 -7.51 5.96 5.88
N PRO A 163 -6.30 6.13 5.30
CA PRO A 163 -5.45 5.01 4.92
C PRO A 163 -5.17 4.11 6.12
N LEU A 164 -4.82 2.85 5.87
CA LEU A 164 -4.11 2.05 6.86
C LEU A 164 -2.77 2.74 7.14
N ARG A 165 -2.51 3.05 8.41
CA ARG A 165 -1.25 3.58 8.91
C ARG A 165 -0.58 2.53 9.80
N ALA A 166 0.72 2.37 9.61
CA ALA A 166 1.59 1.61 10.48
C ALA A 166 2.76 2.49 10.90
N SER A 167 2.85 2.76 12.20
CA SER A 167 3.92 3.54 12.82
C SER A 167 4.75 2.62 13.72
N THR A 168 6.07 2.63 13.56
CA THR A 168 6.97 1.72 14.26
C THR A 168 7.94 2.48 15.15
N THR A 169 8.23 1.93 16.33
CA THR A 169 9.15 2.56 17.30
C THR A 169 10.59 2.62 16.80
N SER A 170 10.96 1.70 15.91
CA SER A 170 12.24 1.63 15.21
C SER A 170 11.98 1.48 13.72
N PRO A 171 12.81 2.03 12.82
CA PRO A 171 12.59 1.91 11.38
C PRO A 171 12.41 0.45 10.93
N ALA A 172 11.34 0.16 10.20
CA ALA A 172 11.00 -1.16 9.70
C ALA A 172 10.63 -1.11 8.21
N TRP A 173 10.56 -2.26 7.56
CA TRP A 173 9.98 -2.40 6.22
C TRP A 173 8.52 -2.84 6.37
N ALA A 174 7.62 -2.17 5.64
CA ALA A 174 6.23 -2.57 5.57
C ALA A 174 5.79 -2.72 4.12
N ASP A 175 5.20 -3.86 3.80
CA ASP A 175 4.64 -4.17 2.50
C ASP A 175 3.15 -4.43 2.59
N PHE A 176 2.43 -4.04 1.56
CA PHE A 176 0.99 -4.17 1.48
C PHE A 176 0.64 -4.98 0.24
N GLY A 177 -0.26 -5.95 0.41
CA GLY A 177 -0.78 -6.72 -0.71
C GLY A 177 -2.23 -7.14 -0.51
N ALA A 178 -2.76 -7.78 -1.54
CA ALA A 178 -4.13 -8.27 -1.58
C ALA A 178 -4.18 -9.80 -1.49
N GLY A 179 -5.38 -10.31 -1.19
CA GLY A 179 -5.65 -11.73 -1.01
C GLY A 179 -5.44 -12.20 0.43
N ILE A 180 -5.56 -13.52 0.61
CA ILE A 180 -5.40 -14.17 1.92
C ILE A 180 -4.12 -14.97 1.90
N VAL A 181 -3.30 -14.79 2.93
CA VAL A 181 -2.13 -15.63 3.18
C VAL A 181 -2.55 -16.73 4.18
N PRO A 182 -2.59 -18.00 3.77
CA PRO A 182 -2.96 -19.10 4.66
C PRO A 182 -1.98 -19.26 5.83
N ALA A 183 -2.47 -19.72 6.97
CA ALA A 183 -1.65 -19.93 8.16
C ALA A 183 -0.49 -20.91 7.89
N GLU A 184 -0.72 -21.96 7.11
CA GLU A 184 0.28 -22.97 6.76
C GLU A 184 1.39 -22.40 5.87
N VAL A 185 1.03 -21.48 4.98
CA VAL A 185 2.01 -20.76 4.16
C VAL A 185 2.84 -19.88 5.08
N SER A 186 2.20 -19.07 5.95
CA SER A 186 2.92 -18.22 6.91
C SER A 186 3.84 -19.00 7.83
N SER A 187 3.38 -20.11 8.43
CA SER A 187 4.18 -20.95 9.32
C SER A 187 5.39 -21.55 8.61
N ARG A 188 5.24 -22.00 7.35
CA ARG A 188 6.36 -22.52 6.55
C ARG A 188 7.40 -21.45 6.21
N LEU A 189 6.98 -20.19 6.19
CA LEU A 189 7.85 -19.04 5.91
C LEU A 189 8.44 -18.42 7.18
N GLY A 190 8.14 -18.96 8.37
CA GLY A 190 8.53 -18.35 9.65
C GLY A 190 7.89 -16.98 9.89
N ILE A 191 6.74 -16.72 9.25
CA ILE A 191 5.99 -15.46 9.40
C ILE A 191 4.97 -15.64 10.52
N VAL A 192 5.00 -14.74 11.51
CA VAL A 192 3.95 -14.69 12.54
C VAL A 192 2.70 -14.05 11.93
N ARG A 193 1.65 -14.85 11.75
CA ARG A 193 0.38 -14.37 11.20
C ARG A 193 -0.55 -13.91 12.30
N VAL A 194 -1.07 -12.70 12.18
CA VAL A 194 -2.04 -12.11 13.11
C VAL A 194 -3.26 -11.64 12.34
N MET A 195 -4.45 -11.79 12.91
CA MET A 195 -5.65 -11.19 12.35
C MET A 195 -5.84 -9.81 12.99
N ALA A 196 -6.12 -8.77 12.20
CA ALA A 196 -6.29 -7.41 12.73
C ALA A 196 -7.41 -7.32 13.79
N GLN A 197 -8.42 -8.18 13.69
CA GLN A 197 -9.48 -8.30 14.68
C GLN A 197 -9.01 -8.81 16.05
N ASP A 198 -7.82 -9.39 16.15
CA ASP A 198 -7.26 -9.86 17.43
C ASP A 198 -6.41 -8.76 18.10
N LEU A 199 -6.06 -7.71 17.35
CA LEU A 199 -5.26 -6.57 17.82
C LEU A 199 -6.10 -5.37 18.26
N HIS A 200 -7.43 -5.42 18.08
CA HIS A 200 -8.25 -4.22 18.15
C HIS A 200 -8.35 -3.64 19.57
N GLU A 201 -8.02 -2.36 19.66
CA GLU A 201 -8.35 -1.50 20.79
C GLU A 201 -9.24 -0.35 20.29
N PRO A 202 -10.35 -0.02 20.99
CA PRO A 202 -11.18 1.12 20.60
C PRO A 202 -10.38 2.41 20.77
N ASN A 203 -10.24 3.21 19.70
CA ASN A 203 -9.57 4.51 19.79
C ASN A 203 -10.28 5.40 20.82
N GLN A 204 -9.58 5.78 21.90
CA GLN A 204 -10.15 6.62 22.96
C GLN A 204 -10.50 8.03 22.49
N GLU A 205 -9.81 8.57 21.48
CA GLU A 205 -10.12 9.87 20.89
C GLU A 205 -11.43 9.84 20.10
N ALA A 206 -11.74 8.69 19.47
CA ALA A 206 -13.03 8.45 18.83
C ALA A 206 -14.20 8.27 19.85
N ARG A 207 -13.90 8.17 21.15
CA ARG A 207 -14.93 8.15 22.22
C ARG A 207 -15.49 9.53 22.57
N ARG A 208 -15.01 10.62 21.95
CA ARG A 208 -15.66 11.93 22.11
C ARG A 208 -17.14 11.78 21.77
N ARG A 209 -18.00 12.25 22.69
CA ARG A 209 -19.45 12.01 22.67
C ARG A 209 -20.00 12.34 21.28
N LEU A 210 -20.74 11.39 20.70
CA LEU A 210 -21.60 11.65 19.55
C LEU A 210 -22.47 12.88 19.86
N PRO A 211 -22.33 14.01 19.15
CA PRO A 211 -23.41 14.98 19.12
C PRO A 211 -24.54 14.28 18.37
N VAL A 212 -25.48 13.69 19.09
CA VAL A 212 -26.69 13.13 18.48
C VAL A 212 -27.46 14.35 17.98
N PRO A 213 -27.58 14.59 16.66
CA PRO A 213 -28.38 15.69 16.18
C PRO A 213 -29.82 15.39 16.60
N GLY A 214 -30.39 16.24 17.45
CA GLY A 214 -31.77 16.10 17.88
C GLY A 214 -32.68 16.07 16.66
N GLY A 215 -33.29 14.90 16.39
CA GLY A 215 -34.48 14.82 15.55
C GLY A 215 -34.38 14.17 14.18
N LEU A 216 -33.22 13.69 13.69
CA LEU A 216 -33.15 13.18 12.30
C LEU A 216 -33.30 11.65 12.12
N PHE A 217 -33.16 10.83 13.16
CA PHE A 217 -33.35 9.38 13.04
C PHE A 217 -33.80 8.79 14.39
N ARG A 218 -34.96 8.12 14.46
CA ARG A 218 -35.50 7.60 15.73
C ARG A 218 -34.78 6.38 16.29
N ASP A 219 -34.12 5.53 15.48
CA ASP A 219 -33.23 4.45 15.99
C ASP A 219 -32.24 3.83 14.95
N PRO A 220 -31.41 4.62 14.25
CA PRO A 220 -30.47 4.07 13.26
C PRO A 220 -29.34 3.28 13.93
N LEU A 221 -29.05 3.56 15.20
CA LEU A 221 -28.05 2.83 15.99
C LEU A 221 -28.57 1.45 16.38
N GLY A 222 -29.86 1.32 16.70
CA GLY A 222 -30.54 0.04 16.88
C GLY A 222 -30.49 -0.81 15.61
N GLU A 223 -30.75 -0.23 14.44
CA GLU A 223 -30.67 -0.93 13.16
C GLU A 223 -29.24 -1.38 12.84
N VAL A 224 -28.25 -0.49 12.93
CA VAL A 224 -26.84 -0.85 12.71
C VAL A 224 -26.39 -1.91 13.71
N ARG A 225 -26.84 -1.85 14.96
CA ARG A 225 -26.54 -2.85 15.99
C ARG A 225 -27.24 -4.17 15.74
N SER A 226 -28.45 -4.16 15.20
CA SER A 226 -29.15 -5.36 14.75
C SER A 226 -28.38 -6.00 13.60
N TRP A 227 -28.01 -5.21 12.58
CA TRP A 227 -27.22 -5.69 11.45
C TRP A 227 -25.86 -6.22 11.88
N ALA A 228 -25.17 -5.54 12.79
CA ALA A 228 -23.94 -6.05 13.41
C ALA A 228 -24.15 -7.46 13.99
N ARG A 229 -25.20 -7.63 14.80
CA ARG A 229 -25.55 -8.89 15.45
C ARG A 229 -25.90 -9.98 14.44
N ASP A 230 -26.73 -9.66 13.44
CA ASP A 230 -27.17 -10.58 12.38
C ASP A 230 -25.98 -11.04 11.52
N LEU A 231 -24.96 -10.21 11.40
CA LEU A 231 -23.70 -10.52 10.71
C LEU A 231 -22.67 -11.21 11.63
N GLY A 232 -23.01 -11.41 12.90
CA GLY A 232 -22.14 -11.88 13.98
C GLY A 232 -20.96 -10.95 14.26
N VAL A 233 -20.95 -9.73 13.72
CA VAL A 233 -19.87 -8.78 13.90
C VAL A 233 -19.98 -8.20 15.30
N ARG A 234 -18.89 -8.32 16.05
CA ARG A 234 -18.80 -7.76 17.40
C ARG A 234 -19.12 -6.28 17.35
N TRP A 235 -20.09 -5.83 18.15
CA TRP A 235 -20.50 -4.43 18.20
C TRP A 235 -19.33 -3.51 18.53
N GLU A 236 -18.36 -4.00 19.29
CA GLU A 236 -17.13 -3.31 19.66
C GLU A 236 -16.27 -2.94 18.44
N LEU A 237 -16.35 -3.70 17.35
CA LEU A 237 -15.66 -3.40 16.09
C LEU A 237 -16.37 -2.31 15.28
N ILE A 238 -17.68 -2.10 15.47
CA ILE A 238 -18.49 -1.20 14.64
C ILE A 238 -18.72 0.13 15.36
N ARG A 239 -18.97 0.07 16.67
CA ARG A 239 -19.24 1.23 17.52
C ARG A 239 -18.24 2.39 17.33
N PRO A 240 -16.91 2.18 17.18
CA PRO A 240 -15.97 3.27 16.95
C PRO A 240 -16.17 4.00 15.61
N HIS A 241 -16.67 3.31 14.58
CA HIS A 241 -16.91 3.89 13.24
C HIS A 241 -18.09 4.86 13.24
N ILE A 242 -19.06 4.66 14.13
CA ILE A 242 -20.28 5.46 14.19
C ILE A 242 -19.98 6.93 14.54
N GLY A 243 -19.04 7.17 15.46
CA GLY A 243 -18.61 8.52 15.83
C GLY A 243 -18.01 9.30 14.66
N VAL A 244 -17.12 8.64 13.91
CA VAL A 244 -16.50 9.20 12.70
C VAL A 244 -17.54 9.41 11.59
N VAL A 245 -18.47 8.47 11.46
CA VAL A 245 -19.52 8.46 10.43
C VAL A 245 -20.59 9.53 10.66
N LEU A 246 -20.92 9.83 11.91
CA LEU A 246 -21.99 10.77 12.27
C LEU A 246 -21.47 12.17 12.65
N ALA A 247 -20.17 12.44 12.53
CA ALA A 247 -19.60 13.75 12.82
C ALA A 247 -20.23 14.85 11.93
N THR A 248 -21.04 15.72 12.54
CA THR A 248 -21.68 16.85 11.85
C THR A 248 -20.80 18.09 11.81
N ASP A 249 -19.91 18.24 12.79
CA ASP A 249 -19.05 19.40 12.98
C ASP A 249 -17.75 19.20 12.21
N ASN A 250 -17.44 20.10 11.28
CA ASN A 250 -16.19 20.10 10.51
C ASN A 250 -15.28 21.23 11.05
N PRO A 251 -14.61 21.01 12.20
CA PRO A 251 -13.76 22.02 12.80
C PRO A 251 -12.61 22.37 11.85
N GLU A 252 -12.18 23.62 11.93
CA GLU A 252 -10.99 24.04 11.22
C GLU A 252 -9.76 23.58 11.98
N HIS A 253 -8.92 22.76 11.35
CA HIS A 253 -7.67 22.31 11.96
C HIS A 253 -6.56 23.31 11.64
N ALA A 254 -5.97 23.87 12.69
CA ALA A 254 -4.66 24.51 12.67
C ALA A 254 -3.66 23.52 13.26
N LEU A 255 -2.47 23.42 12.67
CA LEU A 255 -1.41 22.57 13.18
C LEU A 255 -0.16 23.40 13.42
N ASP A 256 0.49 23.13 14.55
CA ASP A 256 1.79 23.69 14.87
C ASP A 256 2.81 23.20 13.84
N SER A 257 3.60 24.13 13.33
CA SER A 257 4.65 23.89 12.35
C SER A 257 5.81 23.13 13.01
N ALA A 258 5.68 21.82 13.20
CA ALA A 258 6.74 20.98 13.74
C ALA A 258 7.22 19.95 12.71
N ASP A 259 8.52 20.05 12.44
CA ASP A 259 9.44 19.10 11.82
C ASP A 259 9.12 18.58 10.40
N VAL A 260 9.49 19.44 9.47
CA VAL A 260 9.75 19.12 8.07
C VAL A 260 11.09 18.38 7.97
N SER A 261 11.06 17.06 7.86
CA SER A 261 12.26 16.29 7.50
C SER A 261 12.60 16.52 6.03
N VAL A 262 13.70 17.25 5.77
CA VAL A 262 14.26 17.49 4.44
C VAL A 262 14.85 16.18 3.92
N HIS A 263 14.15 15.49 3.02
CA HIS A 263 14.78 14.47 2.19
C HIS A 263 15.53 15.17 1.06
N GLY A 264 16.85 14.98 1.03
CA GLY A 264 17.71 15.52 -0.02
C GLY A 264 17.21 15.10 -1.41
N SER A 265 17.06 16.06 -2.31
CA SER A 265 16.75 15.78 -3.72
C SER A 265 17.92 15.04 -4.36
N SER A 266 17.65 13.92 -5.04
CA SER A 266 18.70 13.10 -5.66
C SER A 266 18.66 13.07 -7.19
N GLY A 267 17.78 13.88 -7.82
CA GLY A 267 17.62 13.91 -9.28
C GLY A 267 17.12 15.26 -9.81
N GLU A 268 16.81 15.30 -11.11
CA GLU A 268 16.35 16.51 -11.80
C GLU A 268 15.08 17.06 -11.15
N VAL A 269 15.10 18.36 -10.81
CA VAL A 269 13.95 19.11 -10.31
C VAL A 269 13.54 20.14 -11.36
N ARG A 270 12.27 20.13 -11.74
CA ARG A 270 11.69 21.08 -12.70
C ARG A 270 10.69 21.98 -12.01
N PHE A 271 10.83 23.28 -12.26
CA PHE A 271 9.90 24.30 -11.82
C PHE A 271 9.32 25.05 -13.04
N ASP A 272 8.12 25.59 -12.89
CA ASP A 272 7.58 26.54 -13.86
C ASP A 272 8.16 27.96 -13.65
N ARG A 273 7.70 28.90 -14.48
CA ARG A 273 8.17 30.31 -14.43
C ARG A 273 7.78 31.00 -13.12
N GLU A 274 6.73 30.52 -12.46
CA GLU A 274 6.20 31.00 -11.18
C GLU A 274 6.86 30.33 -9.96
N GLY A 275 7.85 29.47 -10.19
CA GLY A 275 8.59 28.75 -9.16
C GLY A 275 7.75 27.69 -8.44
N ARG A 276 6.78 27.08 -9.12
CA ARG A 276 6.00 25.93 -8.64
C ARG A 276 6.59 24.65 -9.18
N LEU A 277 6.54 23.60 -8.36
CA LEU A 277 7.06 22.30 -8.72
C LEU A 277 6.29 21.72 -9.92
N ILE A 278 7.00 21.33 -10.97
CA ILE A 278 6.46 20.55 -12.10
C ILE A 278 6.73 19.08 -11.86
N SER A 279 8.00 18.71 -11.65
CA SER A 279 8.37 17.31 -11.44
C SER A 279 9.70 17.20 -10.70
N GLN A 280 9.86 16.17 -9.91
CA GLN A 280 11.09 15.87 -9.19
C GLN A 280 11.27 14.35 -9.05
N LEU A 281 12.43 13.84 -9.45
CA LEU A 281 12.83 12.48 -9.07
C LEU A 281 13.33 12.50 -7.62
N THR A 282 12.69 11.72 -6.75
CA THR A 282 13.03 11.64 -5.32
C THR A 282 13.88 10.42 -4.97
N MET A 283 13.91 9.40 -5.84
CA MET A 283 14.83 8.27 -5.73
C MET A 283 16.11 8.50 -6.53
N ARG A 284 17.24 7.97 -6.04
CA ARG A 284 18.47 7.90 -6.85
C ARG A 284 18.28 6.91 -8.01
N PRO A 285 18.98 7.10 -9.14
CA PRO A 285 18.93 6.18 -10.27
C PRO A 285 19.24 4.72 -9.86
N GLU A 286 20.22 4.52 -8.98
CA GLU A 286 20.60 3.20 -8.49
C GLU A 286 19.52 2.56 -7.62
N GLN A 287 18.83 3.36 -6.79
CA GLN A 287 17.70 2.90 -5.97
C GLN A 287 16.51 2.51 -6.84
N LEU A 288 16.23 3.30 -7.88
CA LEU A 288 15.17 2.99 -8.83
C LEU A 288 15.45 1.69 -9.58
N ARG A 289 16.68 1.50 -10.02
CA ARG A 289 17.14 0.25 -10.65
C ARG A 289 17.03 -0.94 -9.68
N ALA A 290 17.49 -0.78 -8.44
CA ALA A 290 17.40 -1.80 -7.41
C ALA A 290 15.94 -2.18 -7.16
N LEU A 291 15.04 -1.20 -7.05
CA LEU A 291 13.61 -1.42 -6.88
C LEU A 291 12.98 -2.17 -8.05
N ARG A 292 13.29 -1.79 -9.29
CA ARG A 292 12.81 -2.52 -10.48
C ARG A 292 13.20 -4.00 -10.41
N MET A 293 14.47 -4.29 -10.10
CA MET A 293 14.99 -5.66 -9.98
C MET A 293 14.34 -6.41 -8.81
N ALA A 294 14.18 -5.74 -7.67
CA ALA A 294 13.50 -6.27 -6.48
C ALA A 294 12.01 -6.57 -6.70
N ARG A 295 11.35 -5.90 -7.65
CA ARG A 295 9.98 -6.19 -8.07
C ARG A 295 9.86 -7.24 -9.17
N GLY A 296 10.99 -7.76 -9.65
CA GLY A 296 11.00 -8.74 -10.73
C GLY A 296 10.56 -8.15 -12.06
N TYR A 297 10.99 -6.92 -12.38
CA TYR A 297 10.82 -6.33 -13.72
C TYR A 297 12.12 -6.25 -14.54
N SER A 298 12.05 -6.69 -15.80
CA SER A 298 13.05 -6.36 -16.81
C SER A 298 12.77 -4.94 -17.29
N HIS A 299 13.71 -4.30 -17.97
CA HIS A 299 13.42 -2.98 -18.56
C HIS A 299 12.25 -3.04 -19.54
N ASP A 300 12.22 -4.06 -20.41
CA ASP A 300 11.13 -4.24 -21.38
C ASP A 300 9.78 -4.43 -20.70
N ARG A 301 9.71 -5.26 -19.66
CA ARG A 301 8.46 -5.50 -18.95
C ARG A 301 8.03 -4.28 -18.13
N ALA A 302 8.95 -3.55 -17.52
CA ALA A 302 8.64 -2.31 -16.82
C ALA A 302 8.11 -1.25 -17.80
N ALA A 303 8.80 -1.07 -18.93
CA ALA A 303 8.42 -0.15 -19.99
C ALA A 303 7.02 -0.47 -20.56
N GLN A 304 6.76 -1.75 -20.83
CA GLN A 304 5.44 -2.23 -21.23
C GLN A 304 4.39 -1.96 -20.13
N ARG A 305 4.67 -2.35 -18.88
CA ARG A 305 3.73 -2.19 -17.76
C ARG A 305 3.35 -0.73 -17.53
N VAL A 306 4.29 0.19 -17.65
CA VAL A 306 4.06 1.65 -17.57
C VAL A 306 3.19 2.12 -18.74
N SER A 307 3.44 1.60 -19.94
CA SER A 307 2.67 1.97 -21.14
C SER A 307 1.22 1.48 -21.07
N GLU A 308 0.97 0.29 -20.53
CA GLU A 308 -0.37 -0.31 -20.33
C GLU A 308 -1.26 0.43 -19.31
N MET A 309 -0.74 1.43 -18.58
CA MET A 309 -1.54 2.12 -17.55
C MET A 309 -2.50 3.17 -18.12
N ASP A 310 -2.16 3.74 -19.27
CA ASP A 310 -2.91 4.83 -19.90
C ASP A 310 -2.61 4.87 -21.40
N ASP A 311 -3.54 4.37 -22.21
CA ASP A 311 -3.43 4.31 -23.67
C ASP A 311 -3.44 5.71 -24.32
N GLY A 312 -3.84 6.75 -23.58
CA GLY A 312 -3.83 8.13 -24.04
C GLY A 312 -2.46 8.82 -23.91
N LEU A 313 -1.49 8.19 -23.24
CA LEU A 313 -0.16 8.75 -23.01
C LEU A 313 0.91 8.11 -23.89
N PRO A 314 2.03 8.81 -24.17
CA PRO A 314 3.14 8.22 -24.90
C PRO A 314 3.67 6.95 -24.24
N THR A 315 3.98 5.95 -25.07
CA THR A 315 4.59 4.69 -24.64
C THR A 315 5.98 4.93 -24.07
N LEU A 316 6.30 4.25 -22.98
CA LEU A 316 7.63 4.27 -22.39
C LEU A 316 8.49 3.27 -23.15
N SER A 317 9.58 3.73 -23.77
CA SER A 317 10.56 2.84 -24.39
C SER A 317 11.56 2.31 -23.36
N ARG A 318 12.10 1.11 -23.62
CA ARG A 318 13.21 0.54 -22.84
C ARG A 318 14.38 1.52 -22.67
N ALA A 319 14.79 2.17 -23.76
CA ALA A 319 15.91 3.11 -23.75
C ALA A 319 15.60 4.36 -22.90
N ALA A 320 14.35 4.82 -22.87
CA ALA A 320 13.95 5.91 -21.98
C ALA A 320 14.05 5.50 -20.50
N LEU A 321 13.58 4.30 -20.16
CA LEU A 321 13.71 3.77 -18.80
C LEU A 321 15.17 3.59 -18.37
N GLU A 322 16.02 3.01 -19.23
CA GLU A 322 17.45 2.86 -18.98
C GLU A 322 18.15 4.21 -18.76
N ARG A 323 17.74 5.28 -19.46
CA ARG A 323 18.26 6.63 -19.23
C ARG A 323 17.85 7.19 -17.87
N VAL A 324 16.62 6.97 -17.42
CA VAL A 324 16.17 7.39 -16.08
C VAL A 324 16.96 6.65 -15.00
N GLU A 325 17.08 5.33 -15.12
CA GLU A 325 17.79 4.49 -14.14
C GLU A 325 19.32 4.66 -14.15
N ARG A 326 19.89 5.24 -15.21
CA ARG A 326 21.34 5.50 -15.30
C ARG A 326 21.72 6.94 -14.99
N LEU A 327 20.91 7.90 -15.43
CA LEU A 327 21.28 9.33 -15.42
C LEU A 327 20.35 10.17 -14.55
N GLY A 328 19.23 9.62 -14.06
CA GLY A 328 18.19 10.39 -13.37
C GLY A 328 17.48 11.42 -14.28
N ALA A 329 17.68 11.32 -15.61
CA ALA A 329 17.17 12.27 -16.58
C ALA A 329 15.70 11.97 -16.89
N LEU A 330 14.80 12.88 -16.51
CA LEU A 330 13.37 12.67 -16.67
C LEU A 330 12.94 12.86 -18.13
N PRO A 331 12.08 12.01 -18.70
CA PRO A 331 11.47 12.26 -20.00
C PRO A 331 10.63 13.54 -19.98
N ARG A 332 10.41 14.15 -21.14
CA ARG A 332 9.65 15.42 -21.25
C ARG A 332 8.13 15.24 -21.26
N ALA A 333 7.65 14.02 -21.48
CA ALA A 333 6.22 13.78 -21.54
C ALA A 333 5.61 13.68 -20.13
N GLU A 334 4.29 13.78 -20.06
CA GLU A 334 3.54 13.91 -18.81
C GLU A 334 3.19 12.56 -18.17
N ASN A 335 3.06 12.58 -16.86
CA ASN A 335 2.70 11.49 -15.96
C ASN A 335 3.64 10.28 -16.02
N TRP A 336 4.94 10.48 -16.09
CA TRP A 336 5.91 9.37 -16.16
C TRP A 336 6.26 8.86 -14.77
N LEU A 337 6.45 9.77 -13.82
CA LEU A 337 6.75 9.43 -12.43
C LEU A 337 5.62 8.62 -11.78
N PRO A 338 4.32 9.02 -11.84
CA PRO A 338 3.26 8.22 -11.23
C PRO A 338 3.09 6.86 -11.90
N ARG A 339 3.25 6.73 -13.22
CA ARG A 339 3.16 5.41 -13.88
C ARG A 339 4.31 4.49 -13.44
N LEU A 340 5.52 5.03 -13.36
CA LEU A 340 6.69 4.27 -12.91
C LEU A 340 6.56 3.84 -11.45
N ASP A 341 6.07 4.75 -10.60
CA ASP A 341 5.80 4.49 -9.19
C ASP A 341 4.77 3.38 -8.99
N MET A 342 3.63 3.46 -9.70
CA MET A 342 2.60 2.41 -9.69
C MET A 342 3.14 1.07 -10.20
N ALA A 343 4.02 1.07 -11.20
CA ALA A 343 4.62 -0.15 -11.72
C ALA A 343 5.52 -0.81 -10.68
N TYR A 344 6.30 -0.01 -9.96
CA TYR A 344 7.26 -0.46 -8.96
C TYR A 344 6.67 -0.60 -7.55
N ARG A 345 5.41 -0.19 -7.37
CA ARG A 345 4.70 -0.17 -6.08
C ARG A 345 5.54 0.56 -5.03
N ALA A 346 5.95 1.77 -5.39
CA ALA A 346 6.83 2.60 -4.58
C ALA A 346 6.06 3.59 -3.69
N ASP A 347 4.73 3.59 -3.72
CA ASP A 347 3.89 4.43 -2.84
C ASP A 347 4.22 5.94 -2.92
N GLY A 348 4.40 6.46 -4.12
CA GLY A 348 4.71 7.87 -4.38
C GLY A 348 6.17 8.27 -4.16
N ARG A 349 7.07 7.32 -3.92
CA ARG A 349 8.49 7.60 -3.61
C ARG A 349 9.40 7.71 -4.82
N VAL A 350 8.97 7.27 -6.01
CA VAL A 350 9.82 7.41 -7.21
C VAL A 350 10.04 8.89 -7.50
N GLY A 351 8.96 9.68 -7.44
CA GLY A 351 9.04 11.11 -7.66
C GLY A 351 7.71 11.82 -7.41
N ILE A 352 7.80 13.14 -7.47
CA ILE A 352 6.69 14.07 -7.34
C ILE A 352 6.41 14.64 -8.72
N GLU A 353 5.15 14.68 -9.14
CA GLU A 353 4.75 15.24 -10.44
C GLU A 353 3.46 16.04 -10.32
N ARG A 354 3.45 17.24 -10.89
CA ARG A 354 2.27 18.11 -10.96
C ARG A 354 1.35 17.64 -12.07
N THR A 355 0.10 17.38 -11.70
CA THR A 355 -0.94 16.95 -12.65
C THR A 355 -2.02 18.01 -12.82
N PHE A 356 -1.99 19.08 -12.03
CA PHE A 356 -3.00 20.13 -12.06
C PHE A 356 -2.43 21.51 -11.71
N ASP A 357 -2.89 22.54 -12.42
CA ASP A 357 -2.67 23.95 -12.08
C ASP A 357 -3.97 24.75 -12.23
N SER A 358 -4.35 25.47 -11.18
CA SER A 358 -5.55 26.31 -11.16
C SER A 358 -5.54 27.48 -12.15
N ILE A 359 -4.37 27.98 -12.59
CA ILE A 359 -4.29 29.08 -13.58
C ILE A 359 -4.83 28.60 -14.93
N GLY A 360 -4.41 27.43 -15.39
CA GLY A 360 -4.89 26.86 -16.66
C GLY A 360 -6.33 26.34 -16.58
N ALA A 361 -6.86 26.14 -15.36
CA ALA A 361 -8.14 25.51 -15.12
C ALA A 361 -9.30 26.49 -14.85
N GLU A 362 -9.09 27.81 -14.97
CA GLU A 362 -10.14 28.83 -14.79
C GLU A 362 -11.41 28.50 -15.62
N LEU A 363 -11.26 27.85 -16.78
CA LEU A 363 -12.35 27.38 -17.66
C LEU A 363 -13.27 26.29 -17.08
N ARG A 364 -12.85 25.50 -16.07
CA ARG A 364 -13.66 24.41 -15.48
C ARG A 364 -14.19 24.71 -14.07
N SER A 365 -13.90 25.90 -13.57
CA SER A 365 -14.26 26.32 -12.23
C SER A 365 -15.70 26.87 -12.20
N ARG A 366 -16.48 26.49 -11.17
CA ARG A 366 -17.81 27.08 -10.94
C ARG A 366 -17.68 28.11 -9.82
N ARG A 367 -18.07 29.35 -10.12
CA ARG A 367 -18.17 30.41 -9.11
C ARG A 367 -19.39 30.14 -8.23
N ARG A 368 -19.20 29.97 -6.92
CA ARG A 368 -20.29 29.90 -5.93
C ARG A 368 -20.19 31.12 -5.02
N GLY A 369 -20.87 32.20 -5.39
CA GLY A 369 -20.75 33.50 -4.71
C GLY A 369 -19.38 34.16 -4.93
N THR A 370 -18.64 34.42 -3.85
CA THR A 370 -17.27 34.98 -3.89
C THR A 370 -16.17 33.92 -3.93
N ARG A 371 -16.53 32.63 -3.90
CA ARG A 371 -15.58 31.51 -3.80
C ARG A 371 -15.48 30.71 -5.09
N TRP A 372 -14.27 30.26 -5.37
CA TRP A 372 -13.95 29.38 -6.49
C TRP A 372 -13.97 27.94 -6.00
N VAL A 373 -14.89 27.14 -6.55
CA VAL A 373 -14.87 25.69 -6.37
C VAL A 373 -14.28 25.08 -7.63
N THR A 374 -13.09 24.51 -7.48
CA THR A 374 -12.35 23.91 -8.59
C THR A 374 -12.36 22.39 -8.43
N ALA A 375 -12.88 21.70 -9.43
CA ALA A 375 -12.80 20.25 -9.52
C ALA A 375 -11.45 19.87 -10.16
N MET A 376 -10.67 19.04 -9.48
CA MET A 376 -9.46 18.46 -10.05
C MET A 376 -9.55 16.94 -10.09
N THR A 377 -8.95 16.37 -11.13
CA THR A 377 -8.78 14.92 -11.30
C THR A 377 -7.30 14.59 -11.30
N PHE A 378 -6.98 13.41 -10.79
CA PHE A 378 -5.65 12.81 -10.87
C PHE A 378 -5.71 11.66 -11.89
N PRO A 379 -4.57 11.21 -12.44
CA PRO A 379 -4.56 10.10 -13.39
C PRO A 379 -5.36 8.91 -12.85
N ASP A 380 -6.20 8.31 -13.68
CA ASP A 380 -7.21 7.34 -13.22
C ASP A 380 -6.57 6.13 -12.56
N TYR A 381 -5.43 5.67 -13.07
CA TYR A 381 -4.65 4.56 -12.51
C TYR A 381 -3.96 4.88 -11.18
N TRP A 382 -3.80 6.16 -10.80
CA TRP A 382 -3.07 6.54 -9.59
C TRP A 382 -3.80 6.15 -8.31
N VAL A 383 -3.09 5.50 -7.39
CA VAL A 383 -3.50 5.23 -6.00
C VAL A 383 -2.29 5.50 -5.12
N GLY A 384 -2.44 6.37 -4.13
CA GLY A 384 -1.33 6.75 -3.26
C GLY A 384 -1.26 8.25 -2.97
N PRO A 385 -0.10 8.75 -2.51
CA PRO A 385 0.07 10.14 -2.13
C PRO A 385 -0.24 11.12 -3.25
N ILE A 386 -1.00 12.14 -2.90
CA ILE A 386 -1.19 13.34 -3.69
C ILE A 386 -0.82 14.55 -2.83
N TRP A 387 -0.51 15.66 -3.49
CA TRP A 387 -0.14 16.89 -2.82
C TRP A 387 -0.91 18.07 -3.41
N LEU A 388 -1.08 19.10 -2.58
CA LEU A 388 -1.68 20.38 -2.95
C LEU A 388 -0.83 21.50 -2.38
N GLN A 389 -0.48 22.48 -3.20
CA GLN A 389 0.21 23.69 -2.80
C GLN A 389 -0.66 24.90 -3.11
N ALA A 390 -1.17 25.58 -2.08
CA ALA A 390 -1.96 26.79 -2.22
C ALA A 390 -1.07 28.03 -2.06
N ARG A 391 -1.33 29.10 -2.83
CA ARG A 391 -0.60 30.38 -2.76
C ARG A 391 -1.57 31.55 -2.71
N SER A 392 -1.32 32.45 -1.78
CA SER A 392 -2.04 33.71 -1.63
C SER A 392 -1.51 34.78 -2.59
N PRO A 393 -2.35 35.71 -3.07
CA PRO A 393 -1.88 36.90 -3.77
C PRO A 393 -1.07 37.86 -2.89
N GLY A 394 -1.29 37.88 -1.57
CA GLY A 394 -0.63 38.82 -0.64
C GLY A 394 0.76 38.39 -0.15
N GLY A 395 1.27 37.24 -0.59
CA GLY A 395 2.64 36.79 -0.31
C GLY A 395 2.73 35.60 0.64
N ARG A 396 3.94 35.36 1.20
CA ARG A 396 4.28 34.15 1.97
C ARG A 396 3.72 34.11 3.40
N SER A 397 3.45 35.27 4.01
CA SER A 397 2.93 35.38 5.38
C SER A 397 1.42 35.10 5.48
N ASP A 398 0.72 35.07 4.35
CA ASP A 398 -0.72 34.90 4.33
C ASP A 398 -1.12 33.47 4.73
N VAL A 399 -2.17 33.39 5.53
CA VAL A 399 -2.76 32.12 5.96
C VAL A 399 -4.23 32.09 5.54
N GLY A 400 -4.66 30.98 4.96
CA GLY A 400 -5.99 30.80 4.40
C GLY A 400 -6.63 29.49 4.87
N SER A 401 -7.96 29.46 4.83
CA SER A 401 -8.75 28.26 5.10
C SER A 401 -9.14 27.61 3.77
N ILE A 402 -8.68 26.38 3.53
CA ILE A 402 -9.10 25.58 2.36
C ILE A 402 -10.13 24.55 2.80
N ARG A 403 -11.13 24.33 1.96
CA ARG A 403 -12.09 23.24 2.13
C ARG A 403 -11.92 22.23 1.01
N LEU A 404 -11.77 20.99 1.41
CA LEU A 404 -11.56 19.84 0.54
C LEU A 404 -12.81 18.96 0.60
N VAL A 405 -13.30 18.51 -0.55
CA VAL A 405 -14.39 17.53 -0.65
C VAL A 405 -14.00 16.47 -1.66
N TRP A 406 -14.03 15.21 -1.25
CA TRP A 406 -13.63 14.08 -2.09
C TRP A 406 -14.61 12.93 -1.92
N GLY A 407 -15.48 12.72 -2.92
CA GLY A 407 -16.54 11.71 -2.84
C GLY A 407 -17.45 11.93 -1.62
N PRO A 408 -17.54 10.95 -0.68
CA PRO A 408 -18.33 11.09 0.54
C PRO A 408 -17.62 11.89 1.63
N TRP A 409 -16.33 12.23 1.46
CA TRP A 409 -15.48 12.83 2.49
C TRP A 409 -15.36 14.35 2.34
N ARG A 410 -15.13 15.04 3.45
CA ARG A 410 -14.79 16.47 3.52
C ARG A 410 -13.75 16.73 4.59
N ARG A 411 -12.95 17.79 4.40
CA ARG A 411 -12.01 18.33 5.39
C ARG A 411 -11.90 19.85 5.27
N ARG A 412 -11.70 20.54 6.38
CA ARG A 412 -11.34 21.96 6.41
C ARG A 412 -9.95 22.13 7.03
N GLN A 413 -9.04 22.77 6.31
CA GLN A 413 -7.65 22.89 6.69
C GLN A 413 -7.17 24.33 6.62
N ARG A 414 -6.49 24.81 7.66
CA ARG A 414 -5.76 26.09 7.61
C ARG A 414 -4.36 25.85 7.03
N VAL A 415 -3.96 26.65 6.04
CA VAL A 415 -2.68 26.53 5.34
C VAL A 415 -2.01 27.89 5.14
N GLY A 416 -0.69 27.93 5.31
CA GLY A 416 0.12 29.08 4.91
C GLY A 416 0.32 29.13 3.39
N SER A 417 0.54 30.33 2.86
CA SER A 417 0.83 30.54 1.44
C SER A 417 2.15 29.85 1.05
N GLY A 418 2.09 28.96 0.06
CA GLY A 418 3.20 28.13 -0.40
C GLY A 418 3.38 26.82 0.37
N GLN A 419 2.64 26.62 1.46
CA GLN A 419 2.67 25.36 2.20
C GLN A 419 2.08 24.23 1.33
N VAL A 420 2.73 23.07 1.39
CA VAL A 420 2.25 21.85 0.74
C VAL A 420 1.48 21.03 1.76
N VAL A 421 0.30 20.58 1.38
CA VAL A 421 -0.45 19.56 2.12
C VAL A 421 -0.46 18.27 1.32
N THR A 422 -0.34 17.14 2.01
CA THR A 422 -0.34 15.80 1.43
C THR A 422 -1.55 15.02 1.94
N MET A 423 -2.15 14.26 1.04
CA MET A 423 -3.26 13.36 1.33
C MET A 423 -3.16 12.19 0.35
N ARG A 424 -4.10 11.24 0.37
CA ARG A 424 -3.98 10.03 -0.45
C ARG A 424 -5.24 9.77 -1.28
N LYS A 425 -5.02 9.44 -2.56
CA LYS A 425 -6.06 8.92 -3.45
C LYS A 425 -6.22 7.43 -3.17
N ALA A 426 -7.40 7.03 -2.70
CA ALA A 426 -7.61 5.67 -2.23
C ALA A 426 -8.02 4.65 -3.31
N ARG A 427 -8.57 5.10 -4.44
CA ARG A 427 -9.07 4.22 -5.49
C ARG A 427 -8.78 4.74 -6.91
N PRO A 428 -8.56 3.84 -7.89
CA PRO A 428 -8.53 4.24 -9.29
C PRO A 428 -9.87 4.86 -9.71
N GLY A 429 -9.83 5.84 -10.61
CA GLY A 429 -11.03 6.55 -11.07
C GLY A 429 -11.87 7.20 -9.96
N ALA A 430 -11.25 7.56 -8.83
CA ALA A 430 -11.93 8.25 -7.74
C ALA A 430 -12.62 9.53 -8.23
N ASP A 431 -13.69 9.93 -7.53
CA ASP A 431 -14.36 11.20 -7.78
C ASP A 431 -13.36 12.36 -7.82
N PRO A 432 -13.63 13.45 -8.55
CA PRO A 432 -12.81 14.64 -8.48
C PRO A 432 -12.65 15.15 -7.04
N LEU A 433 -11.46 15.62 -6.71
CA LEU A 433 -11.22 16.38 -5.50
C LEU A 433 -11.69 17.82 -5.76
N PHE A 434 -12.68 18.26 -5.00
CA PHE A 434 -13.15 19.64 -5.03
C PHE A 434 -12.40 20.46 -3.99
N VAL A 435 -11.84 21.59 -4.43
CA VAL A 435 -11.13 22.53 -3.57
C VAL A 435 -11.85 23.87 -3.60
N ASP A 436 -12.25 24.31 -2.42
CA ASP A 436 -12.79 25.64 -2.14
C ASP A 436 -11.69 26.46 -1.45
N LEU A 437 -11.24 27.52 -2.13
CA LEU A 437 -10.15 28.38 -1.69
C LEU A 437 -10.65 29.78 -1.27
N PRO A 438 -9.88 30.50 -0.43
CA PRO A 438 -10.11 31.92 -0.21
C PRO A 438 -10.04 32.73 -1.51
N ALA A 439 -10.71 33.88 -1.55
CA ALA A 439 -10.74 34.73 -2.73
C ALA A 439 -9.32 35.14 -3.17
N GLY A 440 -9.04 35.02 -4.47
CA GLY A 440 -7.74 35.37 -5.07
C GLY A 440 -6.63 34.33 -4.90
N TRP A 441 -6.81 33.32 -4.04
CA TRP A 441 -5.83 32.25 -3.88
C TRP A 441 -5.80 31.33 -5.10
N ARG A 442 -4.63 30.78 -5.37
CA ARG A 442 -4.38 29.82 -6.44
C ARG A 442 -3.77 28.56 -5.86
N PHE A 443 -3.87 27.45 -6.57
CA PHE A 443 -3.20 26.21 -6.17
C PHE A 443 -2.67 25.40 -7.34
N ALA A 444 -1.68 24.56 -7.04
CA ALA A 444 -1.23 23.46 -7.87
C ALA A 444 -1.42 22.15 -7.10
N ALA A 445 -1.58 21.05 -7.81
CA ALA A 445 -1.68 19.73 -7.21
C ALA A 445 -1.03 18.67 -8.09
N GLY A 446 -0.69 17.55 -7.48
CA GLY A 446 -0.03 16.47 -8.18
C GLY A 446 0.03 15.17 -7.40
N THR A 447 0.77 14.22 -7.94
CA THR A 447 1.01 12.89 -7.40
C THR A 447 2.40 12.79 -6.80
N GLY A 448 2.59 11.85 -5.88
CA GLY A 448 3.88 11.56 -5.24
C GLY A 448 3.98 12.07 -3.81
N ALA A 449 4.88 11.46 -3.05
CA ALA A 449 5.10 11.75 -1.65
C ALA A 449 6.03 12.96 -1.49
N VAL A 450 5.47 14.09 -1.05
CA VAL A 450 6.25 15.27 -0.71
C VAL A 450 6.69 15.15 0.74
N GLY A 451 7.97 14.84 0.99
CA GLY A 451 8.50 14.60 2.34
C GLY A 451 8.40 15.79 3.29
N THR A 452 8.22 16.99 2.75
CA THR A 452 8.03 18.24 3.51
C THR A 452 6.57 18.69 3.61
N GLY A 453 5.66 17.93 2.99
CA GLY A 453 4.24 18.25 2.98
C GLY A 453 3.58 17.91 4.31
N MET A 454 2.65 18.76 4.73
CA MET A 454 1.80 18.50 5.89
C MET A 454 0.81 17.39 5.57
N ASP A 455 0.95 16.25 6.24
CA ASP A 455 0.03 15.12 6.10
C ASP A 455 -1.33 15.45 6.72
N ILE A 456 -2.38 15.37 5.89
CA ILE A 456 -3.76 15.62 6.28
C ILE A 456 -4.67 14.42 5.98
N ASN A 457 -4.14 13.19 5.99
CA ASN A 457 -4.90 11.96 5.80
C ASN A 457 -5.82 11.59 6.98
N ASP A 458 -5.53 12.10 8.17
CA ASP A 458 -6.39 11.93 9.35
C ASP A 458 -7.59 12.90 9.30
N ASP A 459 -8.48 12.88 10.30
CA ASP A 459 -9.62 13.81 10.51
C ASP A 459 -10.53 14.14 9.30
N TRP A 460 -10.58 13.30 8.27
CA TRP A 460 -11.60 13.40 7.24
C TRP A 460 -12.96 12.98 7.80
N GLN A 461 -13.98 13.75 7.46
CA GLN A 461 -15.33 13.51 7.93
C GLN A 461 -16.26 13.23 6.77
N PRO A 462 -17.33 12.45 6.97
CA PRO A 462 -18.38 12.36 5.98
C PRO A 462 -18.99 13.73 5.71
N ARG A 463 -19.34 13.98 4.45
CA ARG A 463 -19.95 15.23 4.02
C ARG A 463 -21.35 15.44 4.59
N SER A 464 -22.03 14.35 4.96
CA SER A 464 -23.37 14.30 5.56
C SER A 464 -23.58 12.99 6.33
N ALA A 465 -24.58 12.94 7.21
CA ALA A 465 -24.95 11.73 7.95
C ALA A 465 -25.30 10.55 7.02
N LEU A 466 -25.97 10.81 5.89
CA LEU A 466 -26.27 9.79 4.88
C LEU A 466 -25.01 9.22 4.23
N ALA A 467 -24.01 10.07 3.92
CA ALA A 467 -22.74 9.61 3.38
C ALA A 467 -22.00 8.73 4.39
N GLY A 468 -22.03 9.13 5.67
CA GLY A 468 -21.49 8.34 6.75
C GLY A 468 -22.18 6.99 6.90
N LEU A 469 -23.52 6.95 6.91
CA LEU A 469 -24.27 5.71 6.97
C LEU A 469 -23.91 4.80 5.79
N ALA A 470 -23.85 5.32 4.56
CA ALA A 470 -23.45 4.54 3.39
C ALA A 470 -22.06 3.89 3.57
N LEU A 471 -21.06 4.64 4.05
CA LEU A 471 -19.72 4.11 4.36
C LEU A 471 -19.77 2.98 5.39
N LEU A 472 -20.59 3.13 6.43
CA LEU A 472 -20.74 2.10 7.46
C LEU A 472 -21.36 0.82 6.90
N LEU A 473 -22.37 0.94 6.05
CA LEU A 473 -23.02 -0.23 5.43
C LEU A 473 -22.09 -0.96 4.47
N GLU A 474 -21.30 -0.22 3.71
CA GLU A 474 -20.28 -0.79 2.82
C GLU A 474 -19.19 -1.53 3.60
N ALA A 475 -18.76 -0.96 4.74
CA ALA A 475 -17.84 -1.61 5.67
C ALA A 475 -18.41 -2.94 6.21
N LEU A 476 -19.66 -2.93 6.68
CA LEU A 476 -20.34 -4.13 7.20
C LEU A 476 -20.50 -5.21 6.13
N ALA A 477 -20.89 -4.82 4.92
CA ALA A 477 -21.00 -5.75 3.79
C ALA A 477 -19.65 -6.39 3.47
N THR A 478 -18.56 -5.62 3.53
CA THR A 478 -17.21 -6.13 3.27
C THR A 478 -16.75 -7.10 4.36
N ILE A 479 -16.98 -6.79 5.64
CA ILE A 479 -16.70 -7.71 6.76
C ILE A 479 -17.49 -9.03 6.59
N ARG A 480 -18.76 -8.94 6.20
CA ARG A 480 -19.61 -10.13 5.95
C ARG A 480 -19.04 -11.00 4.83
N ALA A 481 -18.70 -10.40 3.69
CA ALA A 481 -18.12 -11.10 2.56
C ALA A 481 -16.83 -11.81 2.97
N TRP A 482 -15.99 -11.13 3.74
CA TRP A 482 -14.72 -11.68 4.23
C TRP A 482 -14.91 -12.90 5.14
N ARG A 483 -15.86 -12.85 6.08
CA ARG A 483 -16.15 -14.00 6.96
C ARG A 483 -16.58 -15.23 6.18
N ARG A 484 -17.38 -15.08 5.14
CA ARG A 484 -17.78 -16.20 4.28
C ARG A 484 -16.58 -16.84 3.59
N ILE A 485 -15.66 -16.01 3.08
CA ILE A 485 -14.42 -16.49 2.44
C ILE A 485 -13.54 -17.22 3.46
N ALA A 486 -13.37 -16.65 4.67
CA ALA A 486 -12.60 -17.30 5.73
C ALA A 486 -13.21 -18.65 6.13
N GLN A 487 -14.53 -18.72 6.28
CA GLN A 487 -15.26 -19.95 6.60
C GLN A 487 -15.17 -21.00 5.48
N SER A 488 -15.29 -20.60 4.20
CA SER A 488 -15.17 -21.54 3.09
C SER A 488 -13.77 -22.14 3.00
N LEU A 489 -12.72 -21.33 3.23
CA LEU A 489 -11.34 -21.80 3.26
C LEU A 489 -11.08 -22.79 4.40
N SER A 490 -11.79 -22.66 5.53
CA SER A 490 -11.76 -23.64 6.61
C SER A 490 -12.57 -24.91 6.28
N ALA A 491 -13.75 -24.77 5.67
CA ALA A 491 -14.69 -25.88 5.41
C ALA A 491 -14.25 -26.82 4.27
N SER A 492 -13.61 -26.30 3.21
CA SER A 492 -13.05 -27.14 2.12
C SER A 492 -12.02 -28.17 2.62
N ARG A 493 -11.50 -28.01 3.84
CA ARG A 493 -10.57 -28.97 4.46
C ARG A 493 -11.25 -30.10 5.21
N SER A 494 -12.41 -29.83 5.80
CA SER A 494 -13.18 -30.86 6.50
C SER A 494 -13.70 -31.90 5.50
N GLY A 495 -14.11 -31.46 4.30
CA GLY A 495 -14.58 -32.35 3.24
C GLY A 495 -13.48 -33.20 2.60
N ASP A 496 -12.28 -32.66 2.36
CA ASP A 496 -11.18 -33.41 1.76
C ASP A 496 -10.48 -34.38 2.73
N ALA A 497 -10.59 -34.15 4.04
CA ALA A 497 -10.09 -35.07 5.06
C ALA A 497 -10.96 -36.33 5.23
N GLU A 498 -12.28 -36.24 4.96
CA GLU A 498 -13.20 -37.38 5.06
C GLU A 498 -13.15 -38.33 3.84
N VAL A 499 -12.64 -37.89 2.69
CA VAL A 499 -12.60 -38.71 1.46
C VAL A 499 -11.35 -39.61 1.36
N ARG A 500 -10.44 -39.55 2.36
CA ARG A 500 -9.25 -40.43 2.42
C ARG A 500 -9.22 -41.30 3.68
N GLN A 501 -10.28 -42.07 3.91
CA GLN A 501 -10.10 -43.36 4.57
C GLN A 501 -9.84 -44.41 3.47
N PRO A 502 -8.64 -44.99 3.37
CA PRO A 502 -8.44 -46.17 2.55
C PRO A 502 -9.25 -47.29 3.20
N GLY A 503 -10.26 -47.79 2.49
CA GLY A 503 -10.99 -48.97 2.89
C GLY A 503 -9.99 -50.11 3.13
N SER A 504 -9.82 -50.47 4.39
CA SER A 504 -9.17 -51.70 4.79
C SER A 504 -10.10 -52.87 4.45
N SER A 505 -10.15 -53.24 3.18
CA SER A 505 -10.60 -54.57 2.79
C SER A 505 -9.46 -55.53 3.12
N GLY A 506 -9.58 -56.21 4.25
CA GLY A 506 -8.68 -57.27 4.65
C GLY A 506 -8.69 -58.40 3.63
N GLU A 507 -7.51 -58.69 3.09
CA GLU A 507 -7.19 -60.02 2.58
C GLU A 507 -7.03 -60.95 3.79
N SER A 508 -8.04 -61.78 4.03
CA SER A 508 -7.88 -63.04 4.76
C SER A 508 -7.73 -64.15 3.73
N GLY A 509 -6.49 -64.53 3.47
CA GLY A 509 -6.12 -65.74 2.74
C GLY A 509 -5.93 -66.93 3.69
N GLU A 510 -6.53 -68.04 3.29
CA GLU A 510 -6.11 -69.44 3.42
C GLU A 510 -6.08 -70.16 4.78
N GLY A 511 -6.77 -71.31 4.81
CA GLY A 511 -6.25 -72.51 5.47
C GLY A 511 -7.29 -73.51 5.99
N SER A 512 -7.50 -74.59 5.21
CA SER A 512 -8.24 -75.86 5.49
C SER A 512 -9.74 -75.90 5.21
#